data_AF-A0A9K3LAH3-F1
#
_entry.id   AF-A0A9K3LAH3-F1
#
_cell.length_a   1.000
_cell.length_b   1.000
_cell.length_c   1.000
_cell.angle_alpha   90.00
_cell.angle_beta   90.00
_cell.angle_gamma   90.00
#
_symmetry.space_group_name_H-M   'P 1'
#
loop_
_entity.id
_entity.type
_entity.pdbx_description
1 polymer ?
#
loop_
_entity_poly.entity_id
_entity_poly.type
_entity_poly.pdbx_seq_one_letter_code
_entity_poly.pdbx_strand_id
1 'polypeptide(L)'
;MLTKPVNNPRFSNEALKASWDVLQAVVRLPKLLPQITFHHIKGHQDRQVAVDKLSWSAKLNVQADKLAGNYQRLSSHQNTPAPMIGGTHCHLIYNGQTVASKHRKHIRDHRRTKQLKTYKIQKTQMSEAALADIDWQSHERSINTFKDGPHIFLVKFLYGWLSQSVGKLVSRYDPFKYPSVCNPAMSPLKILSTTSHSPTHSIANGGP
;
A
#
# COMPACT_ATOMS: atom_id res chain seq x y z
N MET A 1 15.47 -37.37 11.43
CA MET A 1 16.47 -36.28 11.46
C MET A 1 16.15 -35.31 10.34
N LEU A 2 15.54 -34.16 10.66
CA LEU A 2 15.27 -33.11 9.69
C LEU A 2 16.55 -32.29 9.51
N THR A 3 17.24 -32.49 8.39
CA THR A 3 18.35 -31.62 8.00
C THR A 3 17.80 -30.21 7.78
N LYS A 4 18.22 -29.27 8.62
CA LYS A 4 17.92 -27.85 8.42
C LYS A 4 18.44 -27.45 7.03
N PRO A 5 17.63 -26.79 6.17
CA PRO A 5 18.15 -26.27 4.91
C PRO A 5 19.25 -25.27 5.22
N VAL A 6 20.48 -25.62 4.84
CA VAL A 6 21.64 -24.72 4.79
C VAL A 6 21.40 -23.75 3.65
N ASN A 7 20.58 -22.73 3.91
CA ASN A 7 20.47 -21.49 3.18
C ASN A 7 19.52 -20.60 3.97
N ASN A 8 20.05 -19.92 4.99
CA ASN A 8 19.40 -18.71 5.45
C ASN A 8 19.40 -17.75 4.25
N PRO A 9 18.26 -17.43 3.61
CA PRO A 9 18.28 -16.50 2.50
C PRO A 9 18.77 -15.19 3.11
N ARG A 10 19.97 -14.75 2.72
CA ARG A 10 20.65 -13.55 3.24
C ARG A 10 19.79 -12.27 3.15
N PHE A 11 18.61 -12.37 2.55
CA PHE A 11 17.61 -11.32 2.54
C PHE A 11 16.17 -11.88 2.50
N SER A 12 15.47 -11.95 3.64
CA SER A 12 14.10 -12.51 3.69
C SER A 12 13.04 -11.64 2.97
N ASN A 13 13.30 -10.35 2.81
CA ASN A 13 12.36 -9.40 2.19
C ASN A 13 12.74 -8.96 0.77
N GLU A 14 13.93 -9.32 0.26
CA GLU A 14 14.31 -8.95 -1.12
C GLU A 14 13.40 -9.61 -2.14
N ALA A 15 12.93 -10.82 -1.84
CA ALA A 15 11.96 -11.53 -2.67
C ALA A 15 10.61 -10.81 -2.82
N LEU A 16 10.34 -9.80 -1.98
CA LEU A 16 9.12 -9.00 -2.01
C LEU A 16 9.30 -7.67 -2.76
N LYS A 17 10.53 -7.31 -3.16
CA LYS A 17 10.80 -6.09 -3.92
C LYS A 17 10.26 -6.21 -5.34
N ALA A 18 9.93 -5.04 -5.91
CA ALA A 18 9.59 -4.94 -7.31
C ALA A 18 10.75 -5.47 -8.17
N SER A 19 10.42 -6.24 -9.21
CA SER A 19 11.36 -6.80 -10.19
C SER A 19 12.33 -7.88 -9.65
N TRP A 20 12.03 -8.47 -8.48
CA TRP A 20 12.87 -9.55 -7.94
C TRP A 20 12.95 -10.77 -8.87
N ASP A 21 11.82 -11.12 -9.48
CA ASP A 21 11.69 -12.16 -10.51
C ASP A 21 12.69 -11.97 -11.65
N VAL A 22 12.74 -10.76 -12.22
CA VAL A 22 13.65 -10.40 -13.31
C VAL A 22 15.11 -10.43 -12.82
N LEU A 23 15.38 -9.87 -11.65
CA LEU A 23 16.74 -9.86 -11.08
C LEU A 23 17.26 -11.28 -10.82
N GLN A 24 16.42 -12.18 -10.29
CA GLN A 24 16.81 -13.57 -10.08
C GLN A 24 17.09 -14.29 -11.40
N ALA A 25 16.28 -14.03 -12.43
CA ALA A 25 16.54 -14.58 -13.76
C ALA A 25 17.90 -14.11 -14.32
N VAL A 26 18.21 -12.81 -14.20
CA VAL A 26 19.50 -12.24 -14.63
C VAL A 26 20.66 -12.84 -13.86
N VAL A 27 20.55 -12.99 -12.53
CA VAL A 27 21.61 -13.59 -11.70
C VAL A 27 21.83 -15.07 -12.02
N ARG A 28 20.78 -15.79 -12.45
CA ARG A 28 20.87 -17.21 -12.78
C ARG A 28 21.48 -17.45 -14.16
N LEU A 29 21.24 -16.58 -15.13
CA LEU A 29 21.67 -16.74 -16.52
C LEU A 29 23.17 -17.04 -16.69
N PRO A 30 24.11 -16.30 -16.05
CA PRO A 30 25.55 -16.59 -16.17
C PRO A 30 25.98 -17.95 -15.66
N LYS A 31 25.20 -18.59 -14.76
CA LYS A 31 25.50 -19.94 -14.25
C LYS A 31 25.13 -21.03 -15.25
N LEU A 32 24.28 -20.71 -16.23
CA LEU A 32 23.77 -21.66 -17.22
C LEU A 32 24.49 -21.56 -18.57
N LEU A 33 25.30 -20.50 -18.76
CA LEU A 33 25.95 -20.20 -20.02
C LEU A 33 27.47 -20.18 -19.80
N PRO A 34 28.27 -20.85 -20.63
CA PRO A 34 29.72 -20.81 -20.50
C PRO A 34 30.24 -19.40 -20.81
N GLN A 35 31.01 -18.83 -19.88
CA GLN A 35 31.86 -17.63 -20.03
C GLN A 35 31.19 -16.40 -20.66
N ILE A 36 30.30 -15.74 -19.91
CA ILE A 36 29.74 -14.43 -20.30
C ILE A 36 30.54 -13.31 -19.65
N THR A 37 30.95 -12.32 -20.45
CA THR A 37 31.45 -11.02 -19.97
C THR A 37 30.40 -9.94 -20.19
N PHE A 38 30.26 -9.05 -19.20
CA PHE A 38 29.34 -7.91 -19.28
C PHE A 38 30.12 -6.65 -19.62
N HIS A 39 29.69 -5.94 -20.66
CA HIS A 39 30.26 -4.66 -21.07
C HIS A 39 29.17 -3.59 -21.03
N HIS A 40 29.39 -2.55 -20.22
CA HIS A 40 28.50 -1.40 -20.21
C HIS A 40 28.83 -0.48 -21.39
N ILE A 41 27.87 -0.32 -22.29
CA ILE A 41 27.94 0.63 -23.41
C ILE A 41 27.12 1.85 -23.03
N LYS A 42 27.69 3.05 -23.20
CA LYS A 42 26.99 4.30 -22.91
C LYS A 42 25.80 4.44 -23.86
N GLY A 43 24.61 4.72 -23.31
CA GLY A 43 23.41 4.96 -24.11
C GLY A 43 23.49 6.27 -24.89
N HIS A 44 22.69 6.35 -25.97
CA HIS A 44 22.45 7.56 -26.77
C HIS A 44 23.70 8.33 -27.24
N GLN A 45 24.78 7.61 -27.58
CA GLN A 45 25.98 8.24 -28.16
C GLN A 45 25.71 8.86 -29.55
N ASP A 46 24.66 8.42 -30.21
CA ASP A 46 24.14 8.94 -31.48
C ASP A 46 23.61 10.38 -31.39
N ARG A 47 23.35 10.91 -30.19
CA ARG A 47 22.95 12.32 -30.00
C ARG A 47 24.06 13.32 -30.30
N GLN A 48 25.32 12.92 -30.13
CA GLN A 48 26.48 13.81 -30.28
C GLN A 48 27.36 13.42 -31.46
N VAL A 49 27.35 12.16 -31.87
CA VAL A 49 28.21 11.63 -32.94
C VAL A 49 27.33 10.87 -33.93
N ALA A 50 27.52 11.12 -35.23
CA ALA A 50 26.82 10.38 -36.27
C ALA A 50 27.02 8.87 -36.10
N VAL A 51 25.96 8.08 -36.28
CA VAL A 51 25.95 6.63 -36.01
C VAL A 51 27.09 5.91 -36.74
N ASP A 52 27.40 6.30 -37.98
CA ASP A 52 28.46 5.69 -38.79
C ASP A 52 29.87 5.83 -38.18
N LYS A 53 30.08 6.85 -37.36
CA LYS A 53 31.34 7.13 -36.64
C LYS A 53 31.41 6.48 -35.25
N LEU A 54 30.34 5.83 -34.79
CA LEU A 54 30.32 5.12 -33.52
C LEU A 54 31.11 3.80 -33.60
N SER A 55 31.59 3.33 -32.45
CA SER A 55 32.12 1.97 -32.33
C SER A 55 31.05 0.93 -32.66
N TRP A 56 31.47 -0.27 -33.05
CA TRP A 56 30.54 -1.35 -33.39
C TRP A 56 29.52 -1.63 -32.28
N SER A 57 29.97 -1.76 -31.03
CA SER A 57 29.08 -2.00 -29.89
C SER A 57 28.08 -0.87 -29.66
N ALA A 58 28.49 0.39 -29.88
CA ALA A 58 27.59 1.54 -29.76
C ALA A 58 26.55 1.57 -30.89
N LYS A 59 26.91 1.20 -32.12
CA LYS A 59 25.96 1.03 -33.24
C LYS A 59 24.91 -0.03 -32.91
N LEU A 60 25.34 -1.18 -32.37
CA LEU A 60 24.43 -2.25 -31.96
C LEU A 60 23.49 -1.81 -30.82
N ASN A 61 23.99 -1.03 -29.84
CA ASN A 61 23.13 -0.50 -28.78
C ASN A 61 22.04 0.44 -29.34
N VAL A 62 22.38 1.33 -30.27
CA VAL A 62 21.40 2.21 -30.95
C VAL A 62 20.34 1.40 -31.69
N GLN A 63 20.74 0.33 -32.37
CA GLN A 63 19.80 -0.57 -33.04
C GLN A 63 18.90 -1.31 -32.04
N ALA A 64 19.45 -1.79 -30.93
CA ALA A 64 18.68 -2.44 -29.87
C ALA A 64 17.65 -1.49 -29.26
N ASP A 65 18.03 -0.24 -28.94
CA ASP A 65 17.11 0.78 -28.44
C ASP A 65 15.99 1.10 -29.44
N LYS A 66 16.32 1.19 -30.74
CA LYS A 66 15.34 1.40 -31.81
C LYS A 66 14.35 0.24 -31.89
N LEU A 67 14.81 -1.01 -31.80
CA LEU A 67 13.95 -2.19 -31.82
C LEU A 67 13.05 -2.23 -30.58
N ALA A 68 13.59 -1.96 -29.40
CA ALA A 68 12.83 -1.90 -28.15
C ALA A 68 11.74 -0.82 -28.21
N GLY A 69 12.09 0.39 -28.66
CA GLY A 69 11.13 1.49 -28.82
C GLY A 69 10.05 1.21 -29.88
N ASN A 70 10.43 0.58 -30.99
CA ASN A 70 9.46 0.15 -32.01
C ASN A 70 8.48 -0.88 -31.45
N TYR A 71 8.98 -1.90 -30.74
CA TYR A 71 8.13 -2.89 -30.10
C TYR A 71 7.22 -2.24 -29.06
N GLN A 72 7.74 -1.36 -28.21
CA GLN A 72 6.94 -0.65 -27.22
C GLN A 72 5.80 0.15 -27.89
N ARG A 73 6.08 0.88 -28.97
CA ARG A 73 5.06 1.66 -29.69
C ARG A 73 4.01 0.78 -30.38
N LEU A 74 4.41 -0.36 -30.94
CA LEU A 74 3.52 -1.26 -31.67
C LEU A 74 2.74 -2.21 -30.75
N SER A 75 3.27 -2.50 -29.57
CA SER A 75 2.63 -3.38 -28.60
C SER A 75 1.45 -2.69 -27.94
N SER A 76 0.30 -3.36 -27.94
CA SER A 76 -0.90 -2.86 -27.28
C SER A 76 -0.86 -3.00 -25.75
N HIS A 77 0.32 -3.34 -25.19
CA HIS A 77 0.56 -3.62 -23.76
C HIS A 77 -0.63 -4.34 -23.11
N GLN A 78 -1.02 -5.49 -23.67
CA GLN A 78 -2.14 -6.25 -23.11
C GLN A 78 -1.79 -6.61 -21.67
N ASN A 79 -2.77 -6.49 -20.77
CA ASN A 79 -2.64 -6.87 -19.37
C ASN A 79 -2.66 -8.41 -19.23
N THR A 80 -1.79 -9.10 -19.96
CA THR A 80 -1.58 -10.53 -19.81
C THR A 80 -0.79 -10.80 -18.55
N PRO A 81 -1.13 -11.84 -17.78
CA PRO A 81 -0.28 -12.29 -16.68
C PRO A 81 1.16 -12.48 -17.16
N ALA A 82 2.12 -11.99 -16.36
CA ALA A 82 3.52 -12.13 -16.69
C ALA A 82 3.91 -13.63 -16.75
N PRO A 83 4.69 -14.06 -17.76
CA PRO A 83 5.13 -15.43 -17.86
C PRO A 83 6.07 -15.76 -16.70
N MET A 84 6.03 -17.00 -16.21
CA MET A 84 6.98 -17.47 -15.19
C MET A 84 8.37 -17.65 -15.82
N ILE A 85 9.28 -16.74 -15.49
CA ILE A 85 10.68 -16.77 -15.93
C ILE A 85 11.55 -17.58 -14.98
N GLY A 86 12.68 -18.11 -15.47
CA GLY A 86 13.58 -18.96 -14.70
C GLY A 86 14.12 -18.26 -13.45
N GLY A 87 13.92 -18.88 -12.28
CA GLY A 87 14.25 -18.27 -10.97
C GLY A 87 13.03 -17.72 -10.22
N THR A 88 11.90 -17.59 -10.90
CA THR A 88 10.63 -17.24 -10.25
C THR A 88 9.84 -18.48 -9.92
N HIS A 89 9.53 -18.67 -8.64
CA HIS A 89 8.83 -19.86 -8.17
C HIS A 89 7.32 -19.70 -8.13
N CYS A 90 6.83 -18.48 -7.92
CA CYS A 90 5.40 -18.18 -7.88
C CYS A 90 5.15 -16.71 -8.23
N HIS A 91 3.94 -16.45 -8.74
CA HIS A 91 3.42 -15.11 -8.95
C HIS A 91 2.19 -14.90 -8.07
N LEU A 92 2.02 -13.70 -7.53
CA LEU A 92 0.75 -13.29 -6.95
C LEU A 92 -0.12 -12.73 -8.08
N ILE A 93 -1.27 -13.36 -8.32
CA ILE A 93 -2.27 -12.86 -9.26
C ILE A 93 -3.35 -12.13 -8.47
N TYR A 94 -3.66 -10.90 -8.86
CA TYR A 94 -4.71 -10.07 -8.27
C TYR A 94 -5.49 -9.38 -9.38
N ASN A 95 -6.83 -9.51 -9.36
CA ASN A 95 -7.73 -9.00 -10.41
C ASN A 95 -7.30 -9.40 -11.84
N GLY A 96 -6.87 -10.66 -12.02
CA GLY A 96 -6.43 -11.19 -13.32
C GLY A 96 -5.06 -10.71 -13.79
N GLN A 97 -4.35 -9.89 -12.99
CA GLN A 97 -3.04 -9.34 -13.32
C GLN A 97 -1.95 -9.87 -12.39
N THR A 98 -0.75 -10.05 -12.92
CA THR A 98 0.41 -10.39 -12.09
C THR A 98 0.88 -9.16 -11.31
N VAL A 99 1.01 -9.32 -10.00
CA VAL A 99 1.50 -8.29 -9.09
C VAL A 99 2.97 -8.52 -8.80
N ALA A 100 3.83 -7.58 -9.21
CA ALA A 100 5.27 -7.64 -8.98
C ALA A 100 5.72 -6.96 -7.65
N SER A 101 4.83 -6.23 -6.97
CA SER A 101 5.20 -5.47 -5.76
C SER A 101 4.03 -5.22 -4.82
N LYS A 102 4.30 -4.67 -3.63
CA LYS A 102 3.26 -4.30 -2.64
C LYS A 102 2.33 -5.48 -2.28
N HIS A 103 2.82 -6.71 -2.35
CA HIS A 103 2.07 -7.96 -2.10
C HIS A 103 1.20 -7.88 -0.83
N ARG A 104 1.76 -7.38 0.28
CA ARG A 104 1.05 -7.22 1.56
C ARG A 104 -0.17 -6.30 1.46
N LYS A 105 -0.07 -5.20 0.69
CA LYS A 105 -1.20 -4.28 0.46
C LYS A 105 -2.29 -5.00 -0.32
N HIS A 106 -1.97 -5.63 -1.45
CA HIS A 106 -2.94 -6.37 -2.25
C HIS A 106 -3.65 -7.47 -1.46
N ILE A 107 -2.91 -8.26 -0.68
CA ILE A 107 -3.51 -9.32 0.17
C ILE A 107 -4.46 -8.73 1.23
N ARG A 108 -4.05 -7.65 1.90
CA ARG A 108 -4.88 -6.99 2.92
C ARG A 108 -6.13 -6.37 2.32
N ASP A 109 -5.96 -5.68 1.19
CA ASP A 109 -7.06 -5.02 0.49
C ASP A 109 -8.07 -6.07 0.03
N HIS A 110 -7.60 -7.17 -0.60
CA HIS A 110 -8.46 -8.29 -0.98
C HIS A 110 -9.23 -8.88 0.20
N ARG A 111 -8.54 -9.19 1.30
CA ARG A 111 -9.15 -9.75 2.52
C ARG A 111 -10.23 -8.83 3.09
N ARG A 112 -9.99 -7.52 3.13
CA ARG A 112 -10.90 -6.54 3.74
C ARG A 112 -12.04 -6.11 2.83
N THR A 113 -11.89 -6.23 1.51
CA THR A 113 -12.85 -5.72 0.53
C THR A 113 -14.27 -6.24 0.77
N LYS A 114 -14.44 -7.54 1.04
CA LYS A 114 -15.78 -8.11 1.27
C LYS A 114 -16.48 -7.46 2.47
N GLN A 115 -15.79 -7.40 3.62
CA GLN A 115 -16.33 -6.82 4.84
C GLN A 115 -16.63 -5.32 4.67
N LEU A 116 -15.76 -4.58 3.98
CA LEU A 116 -15.97 -3.16 3.69
C LEU A 116 -17.18 -2.92 2.78
N LYS A 117 -17.36 -3.76 1.74
CA LYS A 117 -18.54 -3.67 0.86
C LYS A 117 -19.83 -3.92 1.64
N THR A 118 -19.88 -4.97 2.46
CA THR A 118 -21.04 -5.27 3.32
C THR A 118 -21.36 -4.11 4.27
N TYR A 119 -20.35 -3.58 4.97
CA TYR A 119 -20.55 -2.42 5.85
C TYR A 119 -21.09 -1.21 5.09
N LYS A 120 -20.57 -0.94 3.88
CA LYS A 120 -20.99 0.22 3.09
C LYS A 120 -22.44 0.09 2.63
N ILE A 121 -22.85 -1.08 2.13
CA ILE A 121 -24.25 -1.38 1.77
C ILE A 121 -25.18 -1.13 2.96
N GLN A 122 -24.84 -1.67 4.14
CA GLN A 122 -25.65 -1.50 5.35
C GLN A 122 -25.78 -0.02 5.77
N LYS A 123 -24.70 0.76 5.65
CA LYS A 123 -24.68 2.16 6.06
C LYS A 123 -25.39 3.09 5.07
N THR A 124 -25.21 2.88 3.78
CA THR A 124 -25.75 3.78 2.74
C THR A 124 -27.09 3.31 2.16
N GLN A 125 -27.56 2.12 2.55
CA GLN A 125 -28.77 1.48 2.00
C GLN A 125 -28.72 1.34 0.46
N MET A 126 -27.52 1.28 -0.10
CA MET A 126 -27.33 1.09 -1.54
C MET A 126 -27.48 -0.38 -1.92
N SER A 127 -28.04 -0.65 -3.10
CA SER A 127 -28.06 -2.00 -3.66
C SER A 127 -26.65 -2.48 -4.04
N GLU A 128 -26.44 -3.79 -4.07
CA GLU A 128 -25.17 -4.37 -4.54
C GLU A 128 -24.85 -3.98 -5.99
N ALA A 129 -25.88 -3.87 -6.84
CA ALA A 129 -25.75 -3.41 -8.22
C ALA A 129 -25.23 -1.97 -8.28
N ALA A 130 -25.79 -1.05 -7.49
CA ALA A 130 -25.32 0.33 -7.43
C ALA A 130 -23.88 0.43 -6.88
N LEU A 131 -23.49 -0.45 -5.95
CA LEU A 131 -22.12 -0.49 -5.43
C LEU A 131 -21.12 -1.03 -6.47
N ALA A 132 -21.54 -1.98 -7.31
CA ALA A 132 -20.73 -2.56 -8.38
C ALA A 132 -20.53 -1.61 -9.56
N ASP A 133 -21.51 -0.74 -9.82
CA ASP A 133 -21.48 0.27 -10.90
C ASP A 133 -20.49 1.42 -10.62
N ILE A 134 -20.11 1.63 -9.35
CA ILE A 134 -19.13 2.66 -8.99
C ILE A 134 -17.73 2.25 -9.51
N ASP A 135 -17.13 3.13 -10.31
CA ASP A 135 -15.71 3.05 -10.65
C ASP A 135 -14.83 3.44 -9.45
N TRP A 136 -14.59 2.45 -8.58
CA TRP A 136 -13.73 2.58 -7.41
C TRP A 136 -12.30 2.94 -7.76
N GLN A 137 -11.81 2.58 -8.95
CA GLN A 137 -10.44 2.85 -9.35
C GLN A 137 -10.23 4.32 -9.68
N SER A 138 -11.15 4.92 -10.45
CA SER A 138 -11.15 6.36 -10.71
C SER A 138 -11.36 7.16 -9.43
N HIS A 139 -12.25 6.69 -8.55
CA HIS A 139 -12.46 7.30 -7.24
C HIS A 139 -11.20 7.28 -6.36
N GLU A 140 -10.50 6.14 -6.25
CA GLU A 140 -9.25 6.02 -5.49
C GLU A 140 -8.18 6.97 -6.04
N ARG A 141 -8.00 7.01 -7.36
CA ARG A 141 -7.04 7.90 -8.02
C ARG A 141 -7.36 9.37 -7.73
N SER A 142 -8.62 9.76 -7.83
CA SER A 142 -9.07 11.13 -7.53
C SER A 142 -8.91 11.47 -6.05
N ILE A 143 -9.17 10.56 -5.12
CA ILE A 143 -8.98 10.83 -3.69
C ILE A 143 -7.50 11.03 -3.38
N ASN A 144 -6.63 10.21 -3.97
CA ASN A 144 -5.18 10.27 -3.73
C ASN A 144 -4.50 11.53 -4.29
N THR A 145 -5.18 12.35 -5.09
CA THR A 145 -4.64 13.66 -5.51
C THR A 145 -4.75 14.72 -4.41
N PHE A 146 -5.72 14.59 -3.50
CA PHE A 146 -5.89 15.49 -2.38
C PHE A 146 -4.85 15.18 -1.30
N LYS A 147 -4.12 16.21 -0.87
CA LYS A 147 -3.18 16.12 0.26
C LYS A 147 -3.83 16.64 1.53
N ASP A 148 -3.43 16.10 2.68
CA ASP A 148 -3.68 16.67 4.01
C ASP A 148 -5.16 17.00 4.33
N GLY A 149 -5.44 18.28 4.61
CA GLY A 149 -6.73 18.79 5.09
C GLY A 149 -7.91 18.50 4.15
N PRO A 150 -7.84 18.84 2.85
CA PRO A 150 -8.86 18.50 1.87
C PRO A 150 -9.21 17.01 1.83
N HIS A 151 -8.22 16.12 1.95
CA HIS A 151 -8.47 14.68 1.99
C HIS A 151 -9.26 14.29 3.24
N ILE A 152 -8.88 14.79 4.42
CA ILE A 152 -9.60 14.53 5.68
C ILE A 152 -11.03 15.07 5.62
N PHE A 153 -11.22 16.26 5.06
CA PHE A 153 -12.54 16.86 4.87
C PHE A 153 -13.41 15.99 3.96
N LEU A 154 -12.89 15.61 2.79
CA LEU A 154 -13.61 14.80 1.81
C LEU A 154 -14.01 13.44 2.39
N VAL A 155 -13.10 12.77 3.09
CA VAL A 155 -13.41 11.51 3.80
C VAL A 155 -14.54 11.73 4.81
N LYS A 156 -14.44 12.76 5.67
CA LYS A 156 -15.50 13.06 6.64
C LYS A 156 -16.84 13.40 5.99
N PHE A 157 -16.82 14.13 4.87
CA PHE A 157 -18.01 14.47 4.11
C PHE A 157 -18.69 13.22 3.55
N LEU A 158 -17.93 12.39 2.83
CA LEU A 158 -18.44 11.16 2.19
C LEU A 158 -19.00 10.15 3.20
N TYR A 159 -18.46 10.11 4.43
CA TYR A 159 -18.95 9.22 5.49
C TYR A 159 -20.05 9.83 6.37
N GLY A 160 -20.50 11.06 6.09
CA GLY A 160 -21.52 11.75 6.87
C GLY A 160 -21.05 12.15 8.27
N TRP A 161 -19.74 12.30 8.46
CA TRP A 161 -19.10 12.64 9.74
C TRP A 161 -18.81 14.14 9.89
N LEU A 162 -19.24 14.95 8.91
CA LEU A 162 -19.11 16.40 8.98
C LEU A 162 -19.87 16.95 10.19
N SER A 163 -21.13 16.51 10.39
CA SER A 163 -21.99 16.93 11.51
C SER A 163 -21.43 16.51 12.87
N GLN A 164 -20.76 15.37 12.98
CA GLN A 164 -20.11 14.94 14.22
C GLN A 164 -18.88 15.79 14.57
N SER A 165 -18.15 16.26 13.54
CA SER A 165 -16.97 17.12 13.71
C SER A 165 -17.39 18.57 14.04
N VAL A 166 -18.40 19.08 13.34
CA VAL A 166 -19.01 20.39 13.60
C VAL A 166 -19.75 20.36 14.94
N GLY A 167 -20.47 19.31 15.29
CA GLY A 167 -21.17 19.17 16.57
C GLY A 167 -20.22 19.18 17.77
N LYS A 168 -19.03 18.57 17.66
CA LYS A 168 -17.96 18.69 18.68
C LYS A 168 -17.36 20.09 18.77
N LEU A 169 -17.31 20.83 17.66
CA LEU A 169 -16.85 22.21 17.65
C LEU A 169 -17.91 23.14 18.25
N VAL A 170 -19.16 23.03 17.80
CA VAL A 170 -20.33 23.76 18.30
C VAL A 170 -20.56 23.47 19.78
N SER A 171 -20.38 22.24 20.25
CA SER A 171 -20.50 21.92 21.69
C SER A 171 -19.42 22.59 22.56
N ARG A 172 -18.28 23.01 22.00
CA ARG A 172 -17.27 23.79 22.72
C ARG A 172 -17.68 25.25 22.88
N TYR A 173 -18.54 25.74 21.98
CA TYR A 173 -19.11 27.09 22.02
C TYR A 173 -20.56 27.07 22.48
N ASP A 174 -21.04 25.97 23.05
CA ASP A 174 -22.37 25.85 23.64
C ASP A 174 -22.42 26.75 24.89
N PRO A 175 -23.12 27.90 24.83
CA PRO A 175 -23.15 28.86 25.92
C PRO A 175 -23.87 28.31 27.16
N PHE A 176 -24.65 27.23 27.02
CA PHE A 176 -25.32 26.54 28.12
C PHE A 176 -24.38 25.59 28.87
N LYS A 177 -23.39 25.01 28.18
CA LYS A 177 -22.43 24.06 28.76
C LYS A 177 -21.16 24.74 29.29
N TYR A 178 -20.76 25.85 28.67
CA TYR A 178 -19.61 26.67 29.07
C TYR A 178 -19.99 28.15 29.03
N PRO A 179 -20.74 28.66 30.02
CA PRO A 179 -21.11 30.06 30.07
C PRO A 179 -19.84 30.95 30.15
N SER A 180 -19.81 32.01 29.35
CA SER A 180 -18.70 32.98 29.29
C SER A 180 -18.58 33.86 30.54
N VAL A 181 -19.56 33.77 31.43
CA VAL A 181 -19.58 34.47 32.71
C VAL A 181 -19.16 33.46 33.78
N CYS A 182 -17.97 33.64 34.37
CA CYS A 182 -17.62 32.95 35.60
C CYS A 182 -18.67 33.33 36.65
N ASN A 183 -19.51 32.37 37.06
CA ASN A 183 -20.43 32.59 38.16
C ASN A 183 -19.60 32.85 39.43
N PRO A 184 -19.67 34.04 40.07
CA PRO A 184 -18.84 34.34 41.23
C PRO A 184 -19.22 33.53 42.47
N ALA A 185 -20.30 32.74 42.41
CA ALA A 185 -20.86 31.99 43.53
C ALA A 185 -20.45 30.50 43.57
N MET A 186 -19.32 30.11 42.97
CA MET A 186 -18.75 28.76 43.21
C MET A 186 -17.62 28.86 44.22
N SER A 187 -17.96 28.58 45.49
CA SER A 187 -17.01 28.29 46.55
C SER A 187 -16.01 27.22 46.08
N PRO A 188 -14.73 27.27 46.50
CA PRO A 188 -13.73 26.33 46.03
C PRO A 188 -14.18 24.90 46.36
N LEU A 189 -14.24 24.06 45.31
CA LEU A 189 -14.40 22.61 45.42
C LEU A 189 -13.39 22.09 46.44
N LYS A 190 -13.87 21.69 47.62
CA LYS A 190 -13.06 20.90 48.57
C LYS A 190 -12.68 19.61 47.86
N ILE A 191 -11.39 19.45 47.59
CA ILE A 191 -10.82 18.16 47.19
C ILE A 191 -11.01 17.21 48.37
N LEU A 192 -12.07 16.40 48.32
CA LEU A 192 -12.23 15.26 49.21
C LEU A 192 -11.17 14.24 48.80
N SER A 193 -10.09 14.16 49.58
CA SER A 193 -9.11 13.08 49.52
C SER A 193 -9.80 11.78 49.94
N THR A 194 -10.37 11.06 48.98
CA THR A 194 -10.75 9.66 49.19
C THR A 194 -9.49 8.80 49.08
N THR A 195 -8.96 8.43 50.24
CA THR A 195 -8.03 7.32 50.43
C THR A 195 -8.67 6.02 49.91
N SER A 196 -8.25 5.53 48.74
CA SER A 196 -8.53 4.15 48.33
C SER A 196 -7.45 3.23 48.91
N HIS A 197 -7.73 2.67 50.09
CA HIS A 197 -7.06 1.45 50.53
C HIS A 197 -7.41 0.31 49.57
N SER A 198 -6.39 -0.40 49.10
CA SER A 198 -6.50 -1.66 48.36
C SER A 198 -7.21 -2.73 49.20
N PRO A 199 -8.17 -3.50 48.66
CA PRO A 199 -8.60 -4.73 49.30
C PRO A 199 -7.73 -5.89 48.82
N THR A 200 -6.92 -6.41 49.75
CA THR A 200 -6.36 -7.76 49.71
C THR A 200 -7.49 -8.77 49.82
N HIS A 201 -7.67 -9.61 48.79
CA HIS A 201 -8.46 -10.83 48.90
C HIS A 201 -7.67 -11.88 49.68
N SER A 202 -8.03 -12.13 50.93
CA SER A 202 -7.64 -13.35 51.66
C SER A 202 -8.83 -14.29 51.73
N ILE A 203 -8.60 -15.51 51.24
CA ILE A 203 -9.46 -16.69 51.32
C ILE A 203 -9.45 -17.17 52.78
N ALA A 204 -10.64 -17.41 53.36
CA ALA A 204 -10.78 -18.10 54.63
C ALA A 204 -11.77 -19.27 54.46
N ASN A 205 -11.23 -20.48 54.69
CA ASN A 205 -11.94 -21.74 54.90
C ASN A 205 -12.45 -21.85 56.36
N GLY A 206 -13.48 -22.69 56.56
CA GLY A 206 -13.91 -23.25 57.85
C GLY A 206 -15.31 -22.80 58.23
N GLY A 207 -16.34 -23.65 58.11
CA GLY A 207 -16.73 -24.69 59.10
C GLY A 207 -17.87 -24.12 59.96
N PRO A 208 -18.84 -24.91 60.49
CA PRO A 208 -18.77 -26.32 60.86
C PRO A 208 -19.45 -27.30 59.90
#